data_AF-A0A2E7UM31-F1
#
_entry.id   AF-A0A2E7UM31-F1
#
_cell.length_a   1.000
_cell.length_b   1.000
_cell.length_c   1.000
_cell.angle_alpha   90.00
_cell.angle_beta   90.00
_cell.angle_gamma   90.00
#
_symmetry.space_group_name_H-M   'P 1'
#
loop_
_entity.id
_entity.type
_entity.pdbx_description
1 polymer ?
#
loop_
_entity_poly.entity_id
_entity_poly.type
_entity_poly.pdbx_seq_one_letter_code
_entity_poly.pdbx_strand_id
1 'polypeptide(L)'
;MTSTNNIAGLAGALAGGIFLGGVVGYVAHATFAEPEIVVPPVEYIEKEITDEDLARLCETLTDDEKVNVVEAQKLVVKLQDELAAKEAALAEFKAQEISDAKRRKVAQKKWREMESEIENLQSQLQVAETERDELRVELKQTLRDLDRQIAQTQKYKAKAIEYKEKSTANLWSSFQNEAKVEICDRGSRKRHAKCHESVESALTPVIRAKFTTCVDTYQAVPVLRQLEKGDSLPVFAERLPDDNKFTKKNWVIVFCDPTLPEAGGDDLDL
;
A
#
# COMPACT_ATOMS: atom_id res chain seq x y z
N MET A 1 -62.12 -13.47 43.88
CA MET A 1 -61.79 -12.40 42.91
C MET A 1 -61.20 -13.09 41.68
N THR A 2 -62.09 -13.69 40.87
CA THR A 2 -62.55 -13.21 39.55
C THR A 2 -61.52 -13.42 38.44
N SER A 3 -61.74 -14.56 37.77
CA SER A 3 -61.34 -14.95 36.41
C SER A 3 -61.67 -13.87 35.35
N THR A 4 -60.92 -13.79 34.24
CA THR A 4 -61.39 -14.20 32.89
C THR A 4 -60.42 -13.82 31.77
N ASN A 5 -60.29 -14.75 30.82
CA ASN A 5 -59.73 -14.63 29.47
C ASN A 5 -60.28 -13.42 28.66
N ASN A 6 -59.50 -12.96 27.68
CA ASN A 6 -60.06 -12.45 26.42
C ASN A 6 -59.14 -12.77 25.23
N ILE A 7 -59.60 -13.75 24.46
CA ILE A 7 -59.35 -13.92 23.02
C ILE A 7 -60.46 -13.10 22.32
N ALA A 8 -60.10 -12.34 21.28
CA ALA A 8 -60.90 -11.97 20.09
C ALA A 8 -60.67 -10.50 19.69
N GLY A 9 -60.30 -10.31 18.43
CA GLY A 9 -60.18 -8.98 17.82
C GLY A 9 -59.57 -9.00 16.41
N LEU A 10 -59.99 -9.95 15.58
CA LEU A 10 -59.65 -10.05 14.17
C LEU A 10 -60.80 -9.38 13.39
N ALA A 11 -60.63 -8.13 12.98
CA ALA A 11 -61.42 -7.48 11.91
C ALA A 11 -60.93 -6.05 11.65
N GLY A 12 -60.58 -5.75 10.40
CA GLY A 12 -60.65 -4.38 9.86
C GLY A 12 -59.33 -3.80 9.38
N ALA A 13 -58.97 -4.06 8.12
CA ALA A 13 -58.69 -3.04 7.09
C ALA A 13 -57.85 -3.63 5.94
N LEU A 14 -58.52 -4.42 5.09
CA LEU A 14 -58.20 -4.54 3.68
C LEU A 14 -58.56 -3.21 3.01
N ALA A 15 -57.60 -2.30 2.86
CA ALA A 15 -57.62 -1.19 1.89
C ALA A 15 -56.31 -0.38 1.98
N GLY A 16 -55.20 -0.94 1.49
CA GLY A 16 -53.92 -0.22 1.47
C GLY A 16 -52.85 -0.83 0.56
N GLY A 17 -53.21 -1.82 -0.27
CA GLY A 17 -52.31 -2.39 -1.27
C GLY A 17 -52.62 -1.78 -2.62
N ILE A 18 -51.85 -0.79 -3.05
CA ILE A 18 -51.53 -0.45 -4.47
C ILE A 18 -50.47 0.67 -4.56
N PHE A 19 -50.16 1.43 -3.51
CA PHE A 19 -49.18 2.54 -3.62
C PHE A 19 -47.73 2.22 -3.22
N LEU A 20 -47.41 1.03 -2.71
CA LEU A 20 -46.04 0.64 -2.36
C LEU A 20 -45.32 -0.22 -3.43
N GLY A 21 -46.02 -0.64 -4.49
CA GLY A 21 -45.41 -1.43 -5.58
C GLY A 21 -44.64 -0.61 -6.62
N GLY A 22 -44.96 0.67 -6.79
CA GLY A 22 -44.34 1.53 -7.82
C GLY A 22 -42.98 2.10 -7.43
N VAL A 23 -42.74 2.33 -6.13
CA VAL A 23 -41.48 2.94 -5.66
C VAL A 23 -40.36 1.91 -5.57
N VAL A 24 -40.65 0.65 -5.23
CA VAL A 24 -39.64 -0.42 -5.20
C VAL A 24 -39.22 -0.82 -6.62
N GLY A 25 -40.13 -0.77 -7.61
CA GLY A 25 -39.80 -1.05 -9.00
C GLY A 25 -38.84 -0.04 -9.63
N TYR A 26 -38.98 1.26 -9.31
CA TYR A 26 -38.08 2.30 -9.84
C TYR A 26 -36.69 2.26 -9.18
N VAL A 27 -36.61 1.94 -7.89
CA VAL A 27 -35.31 1.80 -7.19
C VAL A 27 -34.57 0.52 -7.62
N ALA A 28 -35.28 -0.56 -7.93
CA ALA A 28 -34.66 -1.77 -8.49
C ALA A 28 -34.14 -1.54 -9.93
N HIS A 29 -34.86 -0.80 -10.78
CA HIS A 29 -34.37 -0.52 -12.13
C HIS A 29 -33.19 0.48 -12.17
N ALA A 30 -33.06 1.35 -11.16
CA ALA A 30 -31.93 2.26 -11.02
C ALA A 30 -30.68 1.62 -10.37
N THR A 31 -30.83 0.49 -9.68
CA THR A 31 -29.70 -0.26 -9.08
C THR A 31 -29.23 -1.43 -9.93
N PHE A 32 -30.03 -1.88 -10.91
CA PHE A 32 -29.66 -2.90 -11.89
C PHE A 32 -29.56 -2.39 -13.34
N ALA A 33 -29.68 -1.08 -13.57
CA ALA A 33 -29.17 -0.52 -14.81
C ALA A 33 -27.67 -0.75 -14.80
N GLU A 34 -27.20 -1.67 -15.66
CA GLU A 34 -25.78 -1.86 -15.94
C GLU A 34 -25.18 -0.46 -16.11
N PRO A 35 -24.13 -0.11 -15.35
CA PRO A 35 -23.52 1.19 -15.50
C PRO A 35 -23.16 1.31 -16.96
N GLU A 36 -23.80 2.25 -17.65
CA GLU A 36 -23.39 2.64 -18.99
C GLU A 36 -21.96 3.14 -18.77
N ILE A 37 -20.99 2.27 -19.07
CA ILE A 37 -19.59 2.63 -19.09
C ILE A 37 -19.52 3.60 -20.25
N VAL A 38 -19.72 4.88 -19.93
CA VAL A 38 -19.29 5.97 -20.77
C VAL A 38 -17.78 5.83 -20.78
N VAL A 39 -17.29 4.95 -21.66
CA VAL A 39 -15.89 4.92 -22.05
C VAL A 39 -15.68 6.31 -22.62
N PRO A 40 -14.98 7.21 -21.91
CA PRO A 40 -14.69 8.52 -22.48
C PRO A 40 -14.05 8.25 -23.85
N PRO A 41 -14.42 9.00 -24.90
CA PRO A 41 -13.77 8.85 -26.19
C PRO A 41 -12.27 8.87 -25.92
N VAL A 42 -11.57 7.84 -26.37
CA VAL A 42 -10.13 7.67 -26.14
C VAL A 42 -9.50 9.00 -26.52
N GLU A 43 -9.04 9.77 -25.53
CA GLU A 43 -8.32 10.99 -25.80
C GLU A 43 -7.02 10.54 -26.45
N TYR A 44 -7.01 10.53 -27.79
CA TYR A 44 -5.81 10.33 -28.56
C TYR A 44 -4.81 11.36 -28.06
N ILE A 45 -3.75 10.88 -27.42
CA ILE A 45 -2.66 11.72 -26.96
C ILE A 45 -1.94 12.15 -28.24
N GLU A 46 -2.38 13.26 -28.86
CA GLU A 46 -1.81 13.80 -30.11
C GLU A 46 -0.36 14.30 -29.94
N LYS A 47 0.17 14.31 -28.71
CA LYS A 47 1.58 14.57 -28.46
C LYS A 47 2.35 13.26 -28.49
N GLU A 48 3.14 13.08 -29.55
CA GLU A 48 4.24 12.13 -29.58
C GLU A 48 5.10 12.33 -28.33
N ILE A 49 4.99 11.39 -27.39
CA ILE A 49 5.87 11.31 -26.23
C ILE A 49 7.27 11.07 -26.78
N THR A 50 8.19 11.99 -26.46
CA THR A 50 9.58 11.87 -26.88
C THR A 50 10.22 10.63 -26.24
N ASP A 51 11.23 10.06 -26.88
CA ASP A 51 11.98 8.93 -26.30
C ASP A 51 12.54 9.25 -24.90
N GLU A 52 12.80 10.54 -24.62
CA GLU A 52 13.25 11.05 -23.33
C GLU A 52 12.16 10.96 -22.24
N ASP A 53 10.92 11.32 -22.58
CA ASP A 53 9.77 11.20 -21.67
C ASP A 53 9.43 9.72 -21.40
N LEU A 54 9.57 8.86 -22.42
CA LEU A 54 9.40 7.42 -22.29
C LEU A 54 10.46 6.83 -21.35
N ALA A 55 11.73 7.21 -21.51
CA ALA A 55 12.82 6.79 -20.65
C ALA A 55 12.61 7.22 -19.18
N ARG A 56 12.05 8.41 -18.96
CA ARG A 56 11.75 8.92 -17.61
C ARG A 56 10.61 8.17 -16.94
N LEU A 57 9.55 7.85 -17.68
CA LEU A 57 8.46 6.99 -17.19
C LEU A 57 8.96 5.57 -16.90
N CYS A 58 9.98 5.13 -17.62
CA CYS A 58 10.62 3.82 -17.48
C CYS A 58 11.64 3.72 -16.33
N GLU A 59 11.91 4.74 -15.51
CA GLU A 59 12.96 4.61 -14.48
C GLU A 59 12.52 3.66 -13.33
N THR A 60 11.24 3.63 -13.00
CA THR A 60 10.69 2.92 -11.83
C THR A 60 10.03 1.56 -12.13
N LEU A 61 9.96 1.17 -13.40
CA LEU A 61 9.29 -0.07 -13.83
C LEU A 61 10.19 -1.29 -13.70
N THR A 62 9.59 -2.48 -13.76
CA THR A 62 10.36 -3.72 -13.91
C THR A 62 11.03 -3.74 -15.29
N ASP A 63 12.19 -4.38 -15.40
CA ASP A 63 12.93 -4.43 -16.67
C ASP A 63 12.08 -5.07 -17.79
N ASP A 64 11.22 -6.03 -17.45
CA ASP A 64 10.32 -6.71 -18.39
C ASP A 64 9.25 -5.77 -18.97
N GLU A 65 8.60 -4.94 -18.14
CA GLU A 65 7.59 -3.98 -18.60
C GLU A 65 8.19 -2.90 -19.52
N LYS A 66 9.42 -2.46 -19.21
CA LYS A 66 10.17 -1.51 -20.07
C LYS A 66 10.47 -2.12 -21.42
N VAL A 67 10.93 -3.38 -21.43
CA VAL A 67 11.26 -4.10 -22.66
C VAL A 67 10.04 -4.16 -23.57
N ASN A 68 8.86 -4.54 -23.05
CA ASN A 68 7.65 -4.68 -23.85
C ASN A 68 7.21 -3.35 -24.51
N VAL A 69 7.17 -2.25 -23.75
CA VAL A 69 6.76 -0.93 -24.28
C VAL A 69 7.77 -0.43 -25.33
N VAL A 70 9.06 -0.62 -25.07
CA VAL A 70 10.13 -0.22 -26.01
C VAL A 70 10.12 -1.09 -27.27
N GLU A 71 9.84 -2.38 -27.15
CA GLU A 71 9.71 -3.29 -28.30
C GLU A 71 8.49 -2.95 -29.16
N ALA A 72 7.34 -2.66 -28.55
CA ALA A 72 6.15 -2.20 -29.25
C ALA A 72 6.41 -0.88 -30.00
N GLN A 73 7.06 0.10 -29.35
CA GLN A 73 7.46 1.36 -29.99
C GLN A 73 8.41 1.12 -31.17
N LYS A 74 9.42 0.26 -31.02
CA LYS A 74 10.35 -0.10 -32.10
C LYS A 74 9.64 -0.74 -33.28
N LEU A 75 8.64 -1.59 -33.02
CA LEU A 75 7.86 -2.23 -34.07
C LEU A 75 7.04 -1.20 -34.86
N VAL A 76 6.40 -0.25 -34.17
CA VAL A 76 5.68 0.86 -34.82
C VAL A 76 6.61 1.67 -35.74
N VAL A 77 7.77 2.10 -35.22
CA VAL A 77 8.75 2.87 -36.01
C VAL A 77 9.21 2.06 -37.23
N LYS A 78 9.53 0.78 -37.04
CA LYS A 78 9.93 -0.11 -38.15
C LYS A 78 8.85 -0.21 -39.22
N LEU A 79 7.58 -0.39 -38.84
CA LEU A 79 6.46 -0.50 -39.78
C LEU A 79 6.20 0.83 -40.51
N GLN A 80 6.35 1.97 -39.83
CA GLN A 80 6.27 3.30 -40.45
C GLN A 80 7.36 3.50 -41.51
N ASP A 81 8.61 3.12 -41.19
CA ASP A 81 9.74 3.20 -42.13
C ASP A 81 9.53 2.29 -43.35
N GLU A 82 9.08 1.04 -43.14
CA GLU A 82 8.78 0.09 -44.21
C GLU A 82 7.62 0.58 -45.10
N LEU A 83 6.57 1.13 -44.50
CA LEU A 83 5.43 1.73 -45.21
C LEU A 83 5.89 2.92 -46.07
N ALA A 84 6.64 3.86 -45.50
CA ALA A 84 7.14 5.03 -46.21
C ALA A 84 8.06 4.62 -47.38
N ALA A 85 8.93 3.63 -47.20
CA ALA A 85 9.79 3.11 -48.27
C ALA A 85 8.97 2.46 -49.41
N LYS A 86 7.90 1.73 -49.08
CA LYS A 86 7.02 1.09 -50.07
C LYS A 86 6.17 2.10 -50.84
N GLU A 87 5.64 3.11 -50.15
CA GLU A 87 4.90 4.21 -50.78
C GLU A 87 5.80 5.01 -51.74
N ALA A 88 7.05 5.29 -51.35
CA ALA A 88 8.04 5.93 -52.22
C ALA A 88 8.36 5.07 -53.45
N ALA A 89 8.59 3.76 -53.27
CA ALA A 89 8.84 2.84 -54.38
C ALA A 89 7.65 2.74 -55.34
N LEU A 90 6.42 2.76 -54.82
CA LEU A 90 5.21 2.80 -55.64
C LEU A 90 5.10 4.12 -56.42
N ALA A 91 5.41 5.25 -55.80
CA ALA A 91 5.41 6.56 -56.46
C ALA A 91 6.44 6.62 -57.60
N GLU A 92 7.66 6.15 -57.37
CA GLU A 92 8.68 6.02 -58.41
C GLU A 92 8.24 5.10 -59.55
N PHE A 93 7.62 3.96 -59.21
CA PHE A 93 7.12 3.02 -60.20
C PHE A 93 6.00 3.62 -61.06
N LYS A 94 5.10 4.40 -60.46
CA LYS A 94 4.03 5.13 -61.17
C LYS A 94 4.58 6.23 -62.09
N ALA A 95 5.73 6.82 -61.77
CA ALA A 95 6.36 7.85 -62.58
C ALA A 95 7.06 7.30 -63.84
N GLN A 96 7.32 6.00 -63.93
CA GLN A 96 7.94 5.40 -65.12
C GLN A 96 6.96 5.33 -66.30
N GLU A 97 7.27 6.01 -67.40
CA GLU A 97 6.47 5.90 -68.63
C GLU A 97 6.66 4.54 -69.30
N ILE A 98 5.57 3.77 -69.43
CA ILE A 98 5.55 2.47 -70.09
C ILE A 98 4.75 2.55 -71.39
N SER A 99 5.45 2.57 -72.52
CA SER A 99 4.86 2.70 -73.85
C SER A 99 4.34 1.38 -74.45
N ASP A 100 4.90 0.22 -74.07
CA ASP A 100 4.54 -1.10 -74.62
C ASP A 100 3.32 -1.71 -73.91
N ALA A 101 2.29 -2.09 -74.68
CA ALA A 101 1.06 -2.70 -74.20
C ALA A 101 1.26 -4.00 -73.39
N LYS A 102 2.25 -4.84 -73.73
CA LYS A 102 2.57 -6.04 -72.94
C LYS A 102 3.20 -5.66 -71.61
N ARG A 103 4.10 -4.68 -71.59
CA ARG A 103 4.75 -4.18 -70.37
C ARG A 103 3.76 -3.48 -69.44
N ARG A 104 2.74 -2.79 -69.98
CA ARG A 104 1.66 -2.17 -69.20
C ARG A 104 0.88 -3.19 -68.36
N LYS A 105 0.56 -4.36 -68.91
CA LYS A 105 -0.15 -5.42 -68.14
C LYS A 105 0.69 -5.95 -66.99
N VAL A 106 1.99 -6.16 -67.22
CA VAL A 106 2.93 -6.60 -66.18
C VAL A 106 3.08 -5.52 -65.10
N ALA A 107 3.19 -4.26 -65.50
CA ALA A 107 3.29 -3.14 -64.57
C ALA A 107 2.02 -2.95 -63.75
N GLN A 108 0.83 -3.09 -64.37
CA GLN A 108 -0.44 -3.04 -63.64
C GLN A 108 -0.55 -4.16 -62.60
N LYS A 109 -0.04 -5.36 -62.91
CA LYS A 109 0.01 -6.45 -61.94
C LYS A 109 0.93 -6.10 -60.76
N LYS A 110 2.16 -5.64 -61.04
CA LYS A 110 3.13 -5.24 -60.02
C LYS A 110 2.62 -4.08 -59.16
N TRP A 111 1.91 -3.14 -59.77
CA TRP A 111 1.26 -2.04 -59.06
C TRP A 111 0.23 -2.59 -58.07
N ARG A 112 -0.71 -3.44 -58.52
CA ARG A 112 -1.69 -4.05 -57.60
C ARG A 112 -1.04 -4.87 -56.48
N GLU A 113 0.06 -5.56 -56.78
CA GLU A 113 0.86 -6.27 -55.76
C GLU A 113 1.44 -5.28 -54.73
N MET A 114 2.02 -4.15 -55.15
CA MET A 114 2.52 -3.10 -54.24
C MET A 114 1.41 -2.42 -53.43
N GLU A 115 0.24 -2.15 -54.04
CA GLU A 115 -0.92 -1.60 -53.32
C GLU A 115 -1.40 -2.55 -52.22
N SER A 116 -1.50 -3.85 -52.53
CA SER A 116 -1.88 -4.86 -51.55
C SER A 116 -0.84 -4.99 -50.42
N GLU A 117 0.45 -4.85 -50.71
CA GLU A 117 1.50 -4.82 -49.68
C GLU A 117 1.39 -3.59 -48.77
N ILE A 118 1.10 -2.41 -49.33
CA ILE A 118 0.89 -1.18 -48.58
C ILE A 118 -0.35 -1.30 -47.69
N GLU A 119 -1.48 -1.79 -48.20
CA GLU A 119 -2.68 -2.03 -47.41
C GLU A 119 -2.42 -2.99 -46.24
N ASN A 120 -1.65 -4.06 -46.48
CA ASN A 120 -1.26 -4.99 -45.44
C ASN A 120 -0.34 -4.32 -44.38
N LEU A 121 0.64 -3.51 -44.80
CA LEU A 121 1.50 -2.78 -43.87
C LEU A 121 0.73 -1.73 -43.05
N GLN A 122 -0.23 -1.03 -43.66
CA GLN A 122 -1.12 -0.10 -42.95
C GLN A 122 -1.95 -0.83 -41.90
N SER A 123 -2.50 -1.99 -42.22
CA SER A 123 -3.22 -2.81 -41.25
C SER A 123 -2.33 -3.28 -40.11
N GLN A 124 -1.08 -3.70 -40.39
CA GLN A 124 -0.13 -4.10 -39.36
C GLN A 124 0.28 -2.92 -38.47
N LEU A 125 0.52 -1.75 -39.05
CA LEU A 125 0.84 -0.54 -38.32
C LEU A 125 -0.28 -0.15 -37.37
N GLN A 126 -1.53 -0.19 -37.82
CA GLN A 126 -2.68 0.13 -36.97
C GLN A 126 -2.79 -0.82 -35.77
N VAL A 127 -2.53 -2.12 -35.96
CA VAL A 127 -2.52 -3.09 -34.86
C VAL A 127 -1.39 -2.80 -33.88
N ALA A 128 -0.18 -2.54 -34.37
CA ALA A 128 0.98 -2.22 -33.53
C ALA A 128 0.82 -0.91 -32.76
N GLU A 129 0.20 0.11 -33.36
CA GLU A 129 -0.13 1.38 -32.69
C GLU A 129 -1.16 1.18 -31.57
N THR A 130 -2.18 0.36 -31.83
CA THR A 130 -3.19 0.01 -30.82
C THR A 130 -2.55 -0.72 -29.64
N GLU A 131 -1.73 -1.74 -29.90
CA GLU A 131 -1.02 -2.50 -28.86
C GLU A 131 -0.09 -1.60 -28.02
N ARG A 132 0.67 -0.72 -28.67
CA ARG A 132 1.51 0.27 -27.98
C ARG A 132 0.67 1.16 -27.05
N ASP A 133 -0.47 1.65 -27.53
CA ASP A 133 -1.29 2.58 -26.77
C ASP A 133 -2.02 1.89 -25.60
N GLU A 134 -2.44 0.63 -25.78
CA GLU A 134 -2.93 -0.23 -24.70
C GLU A 134 -1.87 -0.44 -23.62
N LEU A 135 -0.65 -0.84 -24.00
CA LEU A 135 0.47 -1.01 -23.07
C LEU A 135 0.79 0.29 -22.31
N ARG A 136 0.70 1.45 -22.97
CA ARG A 136 0.90 2.75 -22.31
C ARG A 136 -0.18 3.07 -21.28
N VAL A 137 -1.43 2.74 -21.56
CA VAL A 137 -2.55 2.94 -20.63
C VAL A 137 -2.39 2.04 -19.41
N GLU A 138 -2.07 0.76 -19.63
CA GLU A 138 -1.80 -0.20 -18.55
C GLU A 138 -0.64 0.30 -17.66
N LEU A 139 0.46 0.73 -18.28
CA LEU A 139 1.62 1.27 -17.56
C LEU A 139 1.28 2.45 -16.66
N LYS A 140 0.47 3.37 -17.18
CA LYS A 140 0.03 4.54 -16.41
C LYS A 140 -0.85 4.14 -15.23
N GLN A 141 -1.66 3.10 -15.39
CA GLN A 141 -2.52 2.59 -14.34
C GLN A 141 -1.69 1.86 -13.27
N THR A 142 -0.72 1.02 -13.65
CA THR A 142 0.17 0.35 -12.68
C THR A 142 0.98 1.35 -11.86
N LEU A 143 1.51 2.41 -12.48
CA LEU A 143 2.20 3.48 -11.76
C LEU A 143 1.31 4.16 -10.72
N ARG A 144 0.04 4.46 -11.07
CA ARG A 144 -0.93 5.04 -10.13
C ARG A 144 -1.25 4.11 -8.97
N ASP A 145 -1.39 2.82 -9.25
CA ASP A 145 -1.68 1.82 -8.22
C ASP A 145 -0.48 1.61 -7.29
N LEU A 146 0.75 1.64 -7.81
CA LEU A 146 1.98 1.63 -7.02
C LEU A 146 2.10 2.86 -6.12
N ASP A 147 1.86 4.07 -6.63
CA ASP A 147 1.86 5.30 -5.83
C ASP A 147 0.83 5.24 -4.69
N ARG A 148 -0.35 4.68 -4.98
CA ARG A 148 -1.40 4.47 -3.98
C ARG A 148 -0.96 3.49 -2.90
N GLN A 149 -0.33 2.37 -3.28
CA GLN A 149 0.19 1.38 -2.33
C GLN A 149 1.30 1.98 -1.47
N ILE A 150 2.26 2.71 -2.05
CA ILE A 150 3.32 3.39 -1.31
C ILE A 150 2.72 4.36 -0.28
N ALA A 151 1.75 5.18 -0.68
CA ALA A 151 1.08 6.10 0.22
C ALA A 151 0.30 5.40 1.35
N GLN A 152 -0.29 4.24 1.07
CA GLN A 152 -0.95 3.42 2.09
C GLN A 152 0.06 2.81 3.06
N THR A 153 1.12 2.19 2.55
CA THR A 153 2.21 1.60 3.36
C THR A 153 2.85 2.64 4.27
N GLN A 154 3.14 3.84 3.78
CA GLN A 154 3.66 4.94 4.61
C GLN A 154 2.70 5.32 5.75
N LYS A 155 1.38 5.39 5.47
CA LYS A 155 0.37 5.64 6.51
C LYS A 155 0.33 4.52 7.55
N TYR A 156 0.45 3.27 7.14
CA TYR A 156 0.51 2.13 8.06
C TYR A 156 1.79 2.14 8.90
N LYS A 157 2.95 2.42 8.30
CA LYS A 157 4.23 2.59 9.03
C LYS A 157 4.14 3.69 10.07
N ALA A 158 3.60 4.86 9.72
CA ALA A 158 3.41 5.96 10.66
C ALA A 158 2.49 5.57 11.84
N LYS A 159 1.37 4.88 11.57
CA LYS A 159 0.48 4.37 12.62
C LYS A 159 1.14 3.30 13.48
N ALA A 160 1.93 2.41 12.89
CA ALA A 160 2.65 1.37 13.61
C ALA A 160 3.67 1.97 14.58
N ILE A 161 4.42 3.00 14.15
CA ILE A 161 5.32 3.77 15.02
C ILE A 161 4.53 4.42 16.17
N GLU A 162 3.42 5.09 15.88
CA GLU A 162 2.59 5.73 16.90
C GLU A 162 2.05 4.70 17.92
N TYR A 163 1.60 3.54 17.48
CA TYR A 163 1.14 2.47 18.38
C TYR A 163 2.28 1.85 19.18
N LYS A 164 3.47 1.70 18.58
CA LYS A 164 4.67 1.24 19.29
C LYS A 164 5.03 2.20 20.42
N GLU A 165 5.11 3.50 20.13
CA GLU A 165 5.40 4.53 21.15
C GLU A 165 4.37 4.53 22.29
N LYS A 166 3.08 4.45 21.95
CA LYS A 166 1.99 4.35 22.94
C LYS A 166 2.09 3.08 23.78
N SER A 167 2.43 1.95 23.16
CA SER A 167 2.63 0.67 23.84
C SER A 167 3.80 0.76 24.82
N THR A 168 4.96 1.25 24.39
CA THR A 168 6.15 1.39 25.23
C THR A 168 5.91 2.38 26.38
N ALA A 169 5.18 3.48 26.14
CA ALA A 169 4.77 4.41 27.19
C ALA A 169 3.83 3.78 28.23
N ASN A 170 2.87 2.96 27.78
CA ASN A 170 1.97 2.21 28.67
C ASN A 170 2.73 1.17 29.50
N LEU A 171 3.63 0.41 28.89
CA LEU A 171 4.49 -0.57 29.57
C LEU A 171 5.37 0.10 30.62
N TRP A 172 5.96 1.25 30.30
CA TRP A 172 6.73 2.04 31.26
C TRP A 172 5.86 2.51 32.44
N SER A 173 4.66 3.03 32.18
CA SER A 173 3.72 3.44 33.24
C SER A 173 3.35 2.26 34.15
N SER A 174 3.05 1.09 33.58
CA SER A 174 2.78 -0.13 34.33
C SER A 174 3.96 -0.54 35.20
N PHE A 175 5.17 -0.57 34.63
CA PHE A 175 6.41 -0.86 35.36
C PHE A 175 6.64 0.11 36.54
N GLN A 176 6.45 1.41 36.33
CA GLN A 176 6.56 2.41 37.40
C GLN A 176 5.54 2.18 38.52
N ASN A 177 4.30 1.83 38.16
CA ASN A 177 3.24 1.59 39.14
C ASN A 177 3.46 0.31 39.94
N GLU A 178 3.91 -0.75 39.27
CA GLU A 178 4.32 -2.01 39.91
C GLU A 178 5.48 -1.78 40.87
N ALA A 179 6.52 -1.05 40.44
CA ALA A 179 7.64 -0.67 41.30
C ALA A 179 7.21 0.11 42.54
N LYS A 180 6.24 1.04 42.42
CA LYS A 180 5.68 1.75 43.59
C LYS A 180 4.99 0.78 44.55
N VAL A 181 4.21 -0.17 44.04
CA VAL A 181 3.50 -1.15 44.88
C VAL A 181 4.47 -2.08 45.59
N GLU A 182 5.49 -2.59 44.90
CA GLU A 182 6.46 -3.53 45.47
C GLU A 182 7.40 -2.86 46.51
N ILE A 183 7.90 -1.66 46.21
CA ILE A 183 8.83 -0.95 47.10
C ILE A 183 8.09 -0.35 48.31
N CYS A 184 6.88 0.17 48.10
CA CYS A 184 6.10 0.91 49.10
C CYS A 184 5.02 0.06 49.77
N ASP A 185 5.40 -1.13 50.25
CA ASP A 185 4.48 -2.14 50.82
C ASP A 185 3.68 -1.67 52.06
N ARG A 186 4.24 -0.76 52.88
CA ARG A 186 3.68 -0.42 54.20
C ARG A 186 3.82 1.07 54.57
N GLY A 187 2.73 1.65 55.07
CA GLY A 187 2.75 3.00 55.63
C GLY A 187 1.40 3.69 55.72
N SER A 188 1.42 4.91 56.27
CA SER A 188 0.29 5.85 56.14
C SER A 188 0.28 6.46 54.74
N ARG A 189 -0.87 7.04 54.34
CA ARG A 189 -1.01 7.75 53.05
C ARG A 189 0.10 8.77 52.80
N LYS A 190 0.52 9.51 53.84
CA LYS A 190 1.63 10.49 53.75
C LYS A 190 2.98 9.80 53.48
N ARG A 191 3.21 8.61 54.04
CA ARG A 191 4.43 7.83 53.80
C ARG A 191 4.44 7.25 52.39
N HIS A 192 3.31 6.75 51.89
CA HIS A 192 3.20 6.26 50.51
C HIS A 192 3.47 7.37 49.49
N ALA A 193 2.89 8.56 49.68
CA ALA A 193 3.14 9.70 48.79
C ALA A 193 4.64 10.02 48.67
N LYS A 194 5.34 10.12 49.81
CA LYS A 194 6.80 10.33 49.83
C LYS A 194 7.58 9.17 49.21
N CYS A 195 7.13 7.94 49.43
CA CYS A 195 7.75 6.76 48.85
C CYS A 195 7.60 6.73 47.32
N HIS A 196 6.40 7.02 46.80
CA HIS A 196 6.15 7.11 45.35
C HIS A 196 7.03 8.18 44.69
N GLU A 197 7.11 9.37 45.27
CA GLU A 197 7.99 10.45 44.80
C GLU A 197 9.46 10.01 44.76
N SER A 198 9.88 9.22 45.74
CA SER A 198 11.25 8.69 45.81
C SER A 198 11.51 7.60 44.77
N VAL A 199 10.52 6.76 44.46
CA VAL A 199 10.61 5.75 43.40
C VAL A 199 10.64 6.43 42.04
N GLU A 200 9.81 7.45 41.82
CA GLU A 200 9.81 8.22 40.58
C GLU A 200 11.13 8.96 40.34
N SER A 201 11.72 9.55 41.39
CA SER A 201 13.03 10.21 41.26
C SER A 201 14.17 9.21 41.04
N ALA A 202 14.06 8.00 41.59
CA ALA A 202 15.01 6.92 41.36
C ALA A 202 14.94 6.35 39.95
N LEU A 203 13.75 6.34 39.31
CA LEU A 203 13.54 5.92 37.92
C LEU A 203 13.89 7.04 36.94
N THR A 204 15.19 7.36 36.88
CA THR A 204 15.76 8.45 36.08
C THR A 204 15.45 8.30 34.58
N PRO A 205 15.58 9.39 33.79
CA PRO A 205 15.46 9.32 32.32
C PRO A 205 16.42 8.31 31.67
N VAL A 206 17.58 8.05 32.28
CA VAL A 206 18.56 7.06 31.80
C VAL A 206 18.01 5.63 31.93
N ILE A 207 17.39 5.32 33.06
CA ILE A 207 16.71 4.02 33.27
C ILE A 207 15.54 3.86 32.30
N ARG A 208 14.77 4.92 32.09
CA ARG A 208 13.67 4.92 31.12
C ARG A 208 14.18 4.64 29.70
N ALA A 209 15.28 5.27 29.29
CA ALA A 209 15.88 5.04 27.97
C ALA A 209 16.29 3.57 27.79
N LYS A 210 16.97 2.97 28.78
CA LYS A 210 17.33 1.55 28.75
C LYS A 210 16.11 0.63 28.70
N PHE A 211 15.06 0.97 29.47
CA PHE A 211 13.79 0.24 29.45
C PHE A 211 13.16 0.28 28.06
N THR A 212 13.06 1.47 27.48
CA THR A 212 12.55 1.69 26.12
C THR A 212 13.35 0.89 25.09
N THR A 213 14.69 0.89 25.16
CA THR A 213 15.52 0.05 24.27
C THR A 213 15.18 -1.44 24.38
N CYS A 214 15.02 -1.97 25.60
CA CYS A 214 14.70 -3.38 25.78
C CYS A 214 13.33 -3.80 25.25
N VAL A 215 12.34 -2.91 25.38
CA VAL A 215 10.98 -3.14 24.87
C VAL A 215 10.93 -2.95 23.35
N ASP A 216 11.59 -1.92 22.83
CA ASP A 216 11.55 -1.58 21.40
C ASP A 216 12.30 -2.59 20.53
N THR A 217 13.27 -3.30 21.10
CA THR A 217 14.02 -4.42 20.48
C THR A 217 13.37 -5.79 20.71
N TYR A 218 12.22 -5.82 21.40
CA TYR A 218 11.45 -7.03 21.72
C TYR A 218 12.24 -8.13 22.46
N GLN A 219 13.36 -7.79 23.11
CA GLN A 219 14.20 -8.78 23.77
C GLN A 219 13.57 -9.27 25.09
N ALA A 220 13.22 -8.33 25.98
CA ALA A 220 12.57 -8.61 27.26
C ALA A 220 11.99 -7.33 27.87
N VAL A 221 10.89 -7.46 28.62
CA VAL A 221 10.40 -6.37 29.49
C VAL A 221 11.24 -6.38 30.78
N PRO A 222 11.93 -5.27 31.13
CA PRO A 222 12.71 -5.22 32.36
C PRO A 222 11.85 -5.47 33.61
N VAL A 223 12.43 -6.15 34.58
CA VAL A 223 11.72 -6.57 35.81
C VAL A 223 12.43 -6.00 37.03
N LEU A 224 11.65 -5.50 37.99
CA LEU A 224 12.14 -5.08 39.28
C LEU A 224 12.34 -6.32 40.16
N ARG A 225 13.52 -6.44 40.80
CA ARG A 225 13.83 -7.56 41.68
C ARG A 225 14.50 -7.06 42.95
N GLN A 226 14.13 -7.64 44.09
CA GLN A 226 14.85 -7.44 45.33
C GLN A 226 15.96 -8.50 45.44
N LEU A 227 17.21 -8.09 45.67
CA LEU A 227 18.31 -9.03 45.93
C LEU A 227 18.39 -9.40 47.41
N GLU A 228 18.62 -10.68 47.70
CA GLU A 228 18.92 -11.13 49.06
C GLU A 228 20.35 -10.77 49.45
N LYS A 229 20.63 -10.79 50.76
CA LYS A 229 21.95 -10.46 51.27
C LYS A 229 22.94 -11.56 50.90
N GLY A 230 23.78 -11.30 49.91
CA GLY A 230 24.80 -12.24 49.42
C GLY A 230 24.62 -12.61 47.96
N ASP A 231 23.48 -12.24 47.34
CA ASP A 231 23.26 -12.47 45.92
C ASP A 231 24.19 -11.59 45.07
N SER A 232 24.74 -12.20 44.01
CA SER A 232 25.48 -11.47 42.99
C SER A 232 24.53 -10.64 42.12
N LEU A 233 24.93 -9.43 41.76
CA LEU A 233 24.20 -8.60 40.80
C LEU A 233 24.18 -9.30 39.43
N PRO A 234 22.99 -9.53 38.81
CA PRO A 234 22.93 -10.05 37.45
C PRO A 234 23.68 -9.16 36.46
N VAL A 235 24.21 -9.74 35.38
CA VAL A 235 25.10 -9.06 34.42
C VAL A 235 24.50 -7.77 33.86
N PHE A 236 23.21 -7.80 33.52
CA PHE A 236 22.48 -6.66 32.94
C PHE A 236 21.50 -6.04 33.94
N ALA A 237 21.88 -6.00 35.23
CA ALA A 237 21.07 -5.34 36.25
C ALA A 237 21.71 -4.04 36.75
N GLU A 238 20.86 -3.04 37.02
CA GLU A 238 21.26 -1.78 37.63
C GLU A 238 20.59 -1.62 38.99
N ARG A 239 21.36 -1.22 40.01
CA ARG A 239 20.82 -0.92 41.34
C ARG A 239 20.07 0.40 41.28
N LEU A 240 18.91 0.46 41.93
CA LEU A 240 18.25 1.74 42.17
C LEU A 240 19.13 2.60 43.10
N PRO A 241 19.18 3.93 42.91
CA PRO A 241 19.88 4.83 43.81
C PRO A 241 19.43 4.65 45.27
N ASP A 242 20.38 4.47 46.18
CA ASP A 242 20.15 4.25 47.61
C ASP A 242 19.97 5.57 48.41
N ASP A 243 19.78 6.68 47.70
CA ASP A 243 19.71 8.03 48.26
C ASP A 243 18.53 8.22 49.23
N ASN A 244 17.56 7.29 49.21
CA ASN A 244 16.38 7.33 50.05
C ASN A 244 16.20 6.06 50.89
N LYS A 245 15.67 6.21 52.12
CA LYS A 245 15.34 5.09 53.02
C LYS A 245 14.38 4.05 52.46
N PHE A 246 13.61 4.39 51.42
CA PHE A 246 12.66 3.47 50.78
C PHE A 246 13.34 2.52 49.79
N THR A 247 14.44 2.93 49.14
CA THR A 247 15.14 2.14 48.11
C THR A 247 16.26 1.26 48.67
N LYS A 248 16.66 1.45 49.94
CA LYS A 248 17.76 0.72 50.64
C LYS A 248 17.67 -0.82 50.71
N LYS A 249 16.61 -1.44 50.19
CA LYS A 249 16.41 -2.90 50.26
C LYS A 249 17.13 -3.65 49.14
N ASN A 250 18.21 -3.10 48.55
CA ASN A 250 18.95 -3.68 47.43
C ASN A 250 18.05 -4.01 46.22
N TRP A 251 17.17 -3.09 45.86
CA TRP A 251 16.34 -3.23 44.66
C TRP A 251 17.19 -3.03 43.40
N VAL A 252 17.01 -3.94 42.44
CA VAL A 252 17.68 -3.90 41.14
C VAL A 252 16.66 -4.00 40.03
N ILE A 253 16.92 -3.33 38.92
CA ILE A 253 16.17 -3.49 37.67
C ILE A 253 17.01 -4.40 36.78
N VAL A 254 16.44 -5.53 36.37
CA VAL A 254 17.09 -6.45 35.43
C VAL A 254 16.64 -6.06 34.03
N PHE A 255 17.58 -5.61 33.19
CA PHE A 255 17.35 -5.26 31.80
C PHE A 255 17.59 -6.45 30.86
N CYS A 256 17.24 -6.24 29.59
CA CYS A 256 17.60 -7.11 28.48
C CYS A 256 19.12 -7.17 28.25
N ASP A 257 19.57 -8.22 27.57
CA ASP A 257 20.95 -8.41 27.15
C ASP A 257 21.17 -7.74 25.78
N PRO A 258 21.95 -6.64 25.69
CA PRO A 258 22.18 -5.94 24.43
C PRO A 258 23.02 -6.73 23.43
N THR A 259 23.59 -7.87 23.81
CA THR A 259 24.42 -8.71 22.94
C THR A 259 23.61 -9.79 22.21
N LEU A 260 22.38 -10.05 22.65
CA LEU A 260 21.48 -10.93 21.93
C LEU A 260 20.95 -10.21 20.68
N PRO A 261 20.77 -10.91 19.55
CA PRO A 261 20.13 -10.32 18.39
C PRO A 261 18.75 -9.81 18.79
N GLU A 262 18.35 -8.65 18.25
CA GLU A 262 16.95 -8.22 18.33
C GLU A 262 16.09 -9.39 17.85
N ALA A 263 15.07 -9.77 18.62
CA ALA A 263 14.20 -10.87 18.25
C ALA A 263 13.50 -10.45 16.95
N GLY A 264 14.05 -10.90 15.82
CA GLY A 264 13.79 -10.35 14.49
C GLY A 264 12.31 -10.17 14.25
N GLY A 265 11.86 -8.93 14.29
CA GLY A 265 10.52 -8.56 13.90
C GLY A 265 10.50 -8.39 12.38
N ASP A 266 10.58 -9.49 11.63
CA ASP A 266 10.27 -9.50 10.19
C ASP A 266 8.85 -8.94 9.90
N ASP A 267 8.04 -8.75 10.95
CA ASP A 267 6.67 -8.24 10.89
C ASP A 267 6.53 -6.73 10.64
N LEU A 268 7.62 -5.94 10.67
CA LEU A 268 7.55 -4.47 10.47
C LEU A 268 8.34 -3.94 9.26
N ASP A 269 9.13 -4.77 8.58
CA ASP A 269 9.86 -4.41 7.35
C ASP A 269 9.06 -4.72 6.07
N LEU A 270 7.73 -4.51 6.11
CA LEU A 270 6.85 -4.41 4.94
C LEU A 270 6.69 -2.94 4.53
#